data_AF-A0A1E5H1N3-F1
#
_entry.id   AF-A0A1E5H1N3-F1
#
_cell.length_a   1.000
_cell.length_b   1.000
_cell.length_c   1.000
_cell.angle_alpha   90.00
_cell.angle_beta   90.00
_cell.angle_gamma   90.00
#
_symmetry.space_group_name_H-M   'P 1'
#
loop_
_entity.id
_entity.type
_entity.pdbx_description
1 polymer ?
#
loop_
_entity_poly.entity_id
_entity_poly.type
_entity_poly.pdbx_seq_one_letter_code
_entity_poly.pdbx_strand_id
1 'polypeptide(L)'
;MFNIPAYFQIVLEESMEVGEWKFPKHISEAMSHVLVEHSDDFLTNYFYNQFFQGSNKGKSLYDEISEMMKRQTHSEYIYGMATRFSLINDRNSKFNAEKVAEKLLRAIKNGKNLSGDIRQGLISSYYANRKETIYLFLSEALYYALAVQKKGNTTYRQMEKVMRKEHRSPLFKEKLTWLGLSEEDIQATEFSPRLVEALKIVTKKDIEVFLQVASLSLYDEDGNYYLYKPTTEEEFELYKKYGIENKEFLLMNECGFVDVGVPRKNKMAVFDDELVGFQNLNLVLAIRTKEKQTCQLSYSDFSFTTVGEELMEIIEFNSSNDFFIELAKIMKKQWQRVPLIMSIFDVEDLESFEDMTDIDWSTALII
;
A
#
# COMPACT_ATOMS: atom_id res chain seq x y z
N MET A 1 -0.50 24.35 34.65
CA MET A 1 -0.75 24.95 33.32
C MET A 1 -0.40 23.88 32.30
N PHE A 2 -1.21 23.64 31.29
CA PHE A 2 -0.86 22.71 30.21
C PHE A 2 -0.01 23.46 29.17
N ASN A 3 1.29 23.16 29.12
CA ASN A 3 2.29 23.82 28.29
C ASN A 3 3.45 22.86 28.00
N ILE A 4 4.42 23.30 27.20
CA ILE A 4 5.55 22.45 26.79
C ILE A 4 6.37 21.91 27.98
N PRO A 5 6.76 22.72 28.98
CA PRO A 5 7.46 22.19 30.15
C PRO A 5 6.68 21.10 30.90
N ALA A 6 5.37 21.29 31.10
CA ALA A 6 4.53 20.30 31.77
C ALA A 6 4.40 19.01 30.93
N TYR A 7 4.30 19.13 29.60
CA TYR A 7 4.27 17.98 28.69
C TYR A 7 5.59 17.18 28.81
N PHE A 8 6.74 17.85 28.70
CA PHE A 8 8.03 17.17 28.76
C PHE A 8 8.33 16.56 30.12
N GLN A 9 7.91 17.22 31.21
CA GLN A 9 8.02 16.67 32.55
C GLN A 9 7.25 15.34 32.68
N ILE A 10 6.06 15.24 32.11
CA ILE A 10 5.27 13.99 32.12
C ILE A 10 5.98 12.89 31.33
N VAL A 11 6.56 13.20 30.16
CA VAL A 11 7.35 12.23 29.37
C VAL A 11 8.59 11.78 30.15
N LEU A 12 9.27 12.71 30.83
CA LEU A 12 10.44 12.42 31.65
C LEU A 12 10.12 11.48 32.82
N GLU A 13 9.03 11.74 33.54
CA GLU A 13 8.61 10.90 34.66
C GLU A 13 8.29 9.45 34.27
N GLU A 14 7.86 9.24 33.02
CA GLU A 14 7.52 7.93 32.48
C GLU A 14 8.62 7.37 31.56
N SER A 15 9.77 8.04 31.48
CA SER A 15 10.93 7.54 30.77
C SER A 15 11.52 6.32 31.48
N MET A 16 11.99 5.34 30.72
CA MET A 16 12.61 4.15 31.30
C MET A 16 13.93 4.51 31.98
N GLU A 17 14.24 3.81 33.07
CA GLU A 17 15.48 4.03 33.82
C GLU A 17 16.76 3.58 33.08
N VAL A 18 16.72 3.32 31.78
CA VAL A 18 17.90 2.90 31.01
C VAL A 18 18.05 3.83 29.81
N GLY A 19 19.21 4.48 29.70
CA GLY A 19 19.58 5.34 28.56
C GLY A 19 19.54 6.85 28.82
N GLU A 20 19.75 7.62 27.74
CA GLU A 20 19.96 9.08 27.76
C GLU A 20 18.71 9.89 28.13
N TRP A 21 17.51 9.28 28.10
CA TRP A 21 16.23 9.95 28.31
C TRP A 21 15.90 10.29 29.77
N LYS A 22 16.77 9.93 30.71
CA LYS A 22 16.74 10.43 32.09
C LYS A 22 17.09 11.91 32.20
N PHE A 23 17.77 12.46 31.19
CA PHE A 23 18.19 13.86 31.21
C PHE A 23 17.19 14.72 30.44
N PRO A 24 16.64 15.77 31.06
CA PRO A 24 15.68 16.69 30.42
C PRO A 24 16.15 17.23 29.05
N LYS A 25 17.46 17.40 28.87
CA LYS A 25 18.07 17.86 27.61
C LYS A 25 17.76 16.92 26.44
N HIS A 26 17.97 15.61 26.58
CA HIS A 26 17.76 14.64 25.49
C HIS A 26 16.27 14.47 25.15
N ILE A 27 15.37 14.59 26.13
CA ILE A 27 13.93 14.65 25.86
C ILE A 27 13.60 15.90 25.05
N SER A 28 14.18 17.05 25.43
CA SER A 28 14.00 18.29 24.68
C SER A 28 14.41 18.11 23.22
N GLU A 29 15.62 17.60 22.97
CA GLU A 29 16.15 17.38 21.62
C GLU A 29 15.29 16.39 20.81
N ALA A 30 14.85 15.30 21.44
CA ALA A 30 13.95 14.37 20.78
C ALA A 30 12.60 15.00 20.41
N MET A 31 12.02 15.80 21.31
CA MET A 31 10.73 16.44 21.06
C MET A 31 10.82 17.57 20.03
N SER A 32 11.99 18.22 19.85
CA SER A 32 12.18 19.13 18.72
C SER A 32 12.14 18.39 17.39
N HIS A 33 12.72 17.18 17.30
CA HIS A 33 12.61 16.34 16.11
C HIS A 33 11.18 15.82 15.86
N VAL A 34 10.36 15.66 16.91
CA VAL A 34 8.92 15.39 16.71
C VAL A 34 8.25 16.59 16.05
N LEU A 35 8.51 17.80 16.55
CA LEU A 35 7.88 19.04 16.09
C LEU A 35 8.35 19.49 14.69
N VAL A 36 9.61 19.22 14.32
CA VAL A 36 10.22 19.66 13.06
C VAL A 36 11.04 18.52 12.44
N GLU A 37 10.82 18.24 11.15
CA GLU A 37 11.39 17.08 10.43
C GLU A 37 12.91 17.16 10.20
N HIS A 38 13.44 18.36 10.01
CA HIS A 38 14.87 18.64 9.80
C HIS A 38 15.32 19.81 10.67
N SER A 39 15.26 19.65 12.00
CA SER A 39 15.80 20.67 12.89
C SER A 39 17.34 20.66 12.78
N ASP A 40 17.91 21.72 12.22
CA ASP A 40 19.37 21.93 12.24
C ASP A 40 19.89 21.90 13.69
N ASP A 41 21.15 21.49 13.87
CA ASP A 41 21.82 21.42 15.19
C ASP A 41 21.67 22.72 16.00
N PHE A 42 21.51 23.86 15.31
CA PHE A 42 21.25 25.15 15.93
C PHE A 42 19.88 25.23 16.63
N LEU A 43 18.80 24.66 16.07
CA LEU A 43 17.49 24.65 16.73
C LEU A 43 17.50 23.69 17.93
N THR A 44 18.08 22.51 17.76
CA THR A 44 18.12 21.44 18.76
C THR A 44 18.91 21.83 20.02
N ASN A 45 20.08 22.46 19.85
CA ASN A 45 20.95 22.86 20.95
C ASN A 45 20.38 23.99 21.84
N TYR A 46 19.54 24.86 21.29
CA TYR A 46 18.90 25.96 22.04
C TYR A 46 17.51 25.61 22.56
N PHE A 47 16.91 24.52 22.07
CA PHE A 47 15.57 24.10 22.40
C PHE A 47 15.37 23.89 23.92
N TYR A 48 16.31 23.20 24.58
CA TYR A 48 16.27 22.99 26.02
C TYR A 48 16.28 24.32 26.80
N ASN A 49 17.23 25.22 26.50
CA ASN A 49 17.37 26.48 27.21
C ASN A 49 16.20 27.44 26.95
N GLN A 50 15.64 27.47 25.74
CA GLN A 50 14.52 28.36 25.40
C GLN A 50 13.18 27.95 26.02
N PHE A 51 12.94 26.65 26.18
CA PHE A 51 11.65 26.15 26.66
C PHE A 51 11.65 25.70 28.13
N PHE A 52 12.76 25.19 28.67
CA PHE A 52 12.86 24.80 30.08
C PHE A 52 13.40 25.91 31.00
N GLN A 53 14.28 26.79 30.52
CA GLN A 53 15.04 27.71 31.41
C GLN A 53 15.00 29.21 31.04
N GLY A 54 14.45 29.59 29.88
CA GLY A 54 14.68 30.91 29.26
C GLY A 54 13.47 31.83 29.11
N SER A 55 13.75 33.14 28.95
CA SER A 55 12.79 34.23 28.75
C SER A 55 12.36 34.44 27.29
N ASN A 56 13.08 33.89 26.31
CA ASN A 56 12.73 33.89 24.87
C ASN A 56 12.04 32.58 24.48
N LYS A 57 10.74 32.52 24.73
CA LYS A 57 9.91 31.32 24.55
C LYS A 57 9.61 31.06 23.06
N GLY A 58 10.48 30.34 22.36
CA GLY A 58 10.06 29.53 21.20
C GLY A 58 9.65 30.25 19.93
N LYS A 59 10.06 31.51 19.72
CA LYS A 59 9.65 32.31 18.56
C LYS A 59 10.11 31.70 17.23
N SER A 60 11.37 31.26 17.14
CA SER A 60 11.95 30.64 15.93
C SER A 60 11.28 29.31 15.56
N LEU A 61 11.04 28.44 16.54
CA LEU A 61 10.39 27.15 16.33
C LEU A 61 8.94 27.30 15.84
N TYR A 62 8.18 28.24 16.42
CA TYR A 62 6.82 28.46 15.98
C TYR A 62 6.78 29.00 14.55
N ASP A 63 7.69 29.91 14.21
CA ASP A 63 7.77 30.46 12.87
C ASP A 63 8.11 29.34 11.86
N GLU A 64 8.99 28.43 12.21
CA GLU A 64 9.31 27.24 11.42
C GLU A 64 8.13 26.26 11.28
N ILE A 65 7.42 25.95 12.37
CA ILE A 65 6.19 25.15 12.33
C ILE A 65 5.10 25.85 11.50
N SER A 66 5.03 27.19 11.57
CA SER A 66 4.09 27.98 10.77
C SER A 66 4.43 27.91 9.28
N GLU A 67 5.71 28.00 8.91
CA GLU A 67 6.16 27.77 7.53
C GLU A 67 5.88 26.34 7.07
N MET A 68 6.09 25.33 7.92
CA MET A 68 5.71 23.95 7.60
C MET A 68 4.21 23.81 7.38
N MET A 69 3.38 24.43 8.24
CA MET A 69 1.91 24.43 8.11
C MET A 69 1.40 25.28 6.92
N LYS A 70 2.23 26.09 6.27
CA LYS A 70 1.87 26.70 4.97
C LYS A 70 1.97 25.71 3.82
N ARG A 71 2.74 24.63 3.98
CA ARG A 71 3.03 23.63 2.94
C ARG A 71 2.19 22.36 3.06
N GLN A 72 1.45 22.19 4.16
CA GLN A 72 0.63 21.01 4.44
C GLN A 72 -0.56 21.36 5.34
N THR A 73 -1.58 20.51 5.39
CA THR A 73 -2.75 20.73 6.26
C THR A 73 -2.42 20.48 7.73
N HIS A 74 -3.31 20.92 8.63
CA HIS A 74 -3.15 20.70 10.08
C HIS A 74 -3.05 19.21 10.41
N SER A 75 -3.95 18.39 9.87
CA SER A 75 -3.95 16.96 10.14
C SER A 75 -2.68 16.32 9.59
N GLU A 76 -2.26 16.64 8.38
CA GLU A 76 -1.03 16.13 7.77
C GLU A 76 0.21 16.37 8.65
N TYR A 77 0.34 17.59 9.19
CA TYR A 77 1.43 17.93 10.11
C TYR A 77 1.41 17.06 11.37
N ILE A 78 0.24 16.89 12.00
CA ILE A 78 0.08 16.10 13.23
C ILE A 78 0.35 14.60 12.99
N TYR A 79 -0.07 14.04 11.85
CA TYR A 79 0.26 12.65 11.49
C TYR A 79 1.76 12.46 11.27
N GLY A 80 2.44 13.42 10.61
CA GLY A 80 3.90 13.41 10.49
C GLY A 80 4.60 13.46 11.86
N MET A 81 4.09 14.27 12.79
CA MET A 81 4.57 14.26 14.18
C MET A 81 4.38 12.89 14.81
N ALA A 82 3.23 12.24 14.66
CA ALA A 82 2.94 10.93 15.25
C ALA A 82 3.90 9.83 14.75
N THR A 83 4.21 9.81 13.46
CA THR A 83 5.21 8.89 12.89
C THR A 83 6.59 9.12 13.52
N ARG A 84 7.07 10.36 13.58
CA ARG A 84 8.36 10.70 14.20
C ARG A 84 8.37 10.36 15.70
N PHE A 85 7.27 10.63 16.39
CA PHE A 85 7.11 10.30 17.82
C PHE A 85 7.23 8.79 18.04
N SER A 86 6.53 7.99 17.22
CA SER A 86 6.61 6.53 17.28
C SER A 86 8.03 6.05 17.04
N LEU A 87 8.68 6.50 15.95
CA LEU A 87 10.06 6.11 15.59
C LEU A 87 11.06 6.40 16.71
N ILE A 88 10.90 7.54 17.38
CA ILE A 88 11.77 7.93 18.50
C ILE A 88 11.59 6.99 19.69
N ASN A 89 10.41 6.43 19.90
CA ASN A 89 10.10 5.51 21.01
C ASN A 89 10.29 4.01 20.66
N ASP A 90 10.28 3.64 19.38
CA ASP A 90 10.07 2.27 18.87
C ASP A 90 11.18 1.27 19.24
N ARG A 91 12.46 1.68 19.18
CA ARG A 91 13.58 0.73 19.30
C ARG A 91 13.88 0.26 20.72
N ASN A 92 13.53 1.04 21.74
CA ASN A 92 13.90 0.75 23.13
C ASN A 92 12.77 1.07 24.14
N SER A 93 11.55 1.39 23.67
CA SER A 93 10.45 1.85 24.53
C SER A 93 10.91 2.93 25.52
N LYS A 94 11.54 4.00 25.00
CA LYS A 94 12.21 5.04 25.82
C LYS A 94 11.30 5.63 26.91
N PHE A 95 9.99 5.61 26.71
CA PHE A 95 8.98 5.88 27.73
C PHE A 95 7.71 5.03 27.53
N ASN A 96 6.90 4.91 28.58
CA ASN A 96 5.60 4.22 28.51
C ASN A 96 4.52 5.17 27.94
N ALA A 97 4.13 4.95 26.67
CA ALA A 97 3.18 5.81 25.96
C ALA A 97 1.78 5.84 26.61
N GLU A 98 1.30 4.73 27.16
CA GLU A 98 0.00 4.64 27.82
C GLU A 98 -0.05 5.49 29.10
N LYS A 99 0.96 5.35 29.96
CA LYS A 99 1.06 6.13 31.20
C LYS A 99 1.26 7.61 30.93
N VAL A 100 2.07 7.96 29.92
CA VAL A 100 2.21 9.35 29.46
C VAL A 100 0.85 9.89 29.03
N ALA A 101 0.11 9.15 28.20
CA ALA A 101 -1.19 9.59 27.72
C ALA A 101 -2.21 9.80 28.85
N GLU A 102 -2.24 8.91 29.85
CA GLU A 102 -3.09 9.07 31.03
C GLU A 102 -2.73 10.30 31.87
N LYS A 103 -1.44 10.54 32.12
CA LYS A 103 -0.97 11.72 32.84
C LYS A 103 -1.26 13.00 32.07
N LEU A 104 -1.09 13.00 30.75
CA LEU A 104 -1.46 14.12 29.88
C LEU A 104 -2.96 14.40 29.93
N LEU A 105 -3.81 13.38 29.88
CA LEU A 105 -5.25 13.56 30.02
C LEU A 105 -5.63 14.25 31.35
N ARG A 106 -4.98 13.86 32.46
CA ARG A 106 -5.18 14.53 33.76
C ARG A 106 -4.72 15.98 33.71
N ALA A 107 -3.57 16.26 33.11
CA ALA A 107 -3.05 17.63 32.94
C ALA A 107 -3.97 18.50 32.06
N ILE A 108 -4.54 17.94 31.00
CA ILE A 108 -5.49 18.60 30.09
C ILE A 108 -6.79 18.94 30.82
N LYS A 109 -7.37 17.97 31.54
CA LYS A 109 -8.60 18.18 32.34
C LYS A 109 -8.44 19.28 33.38
N ASN A 110 -7.27 19.36 34.02
CA ASN A 110 -6.98 20.33 35.08
C ASN A 110 -6.35 21.64 34.56
N GLY A 111 -6.11 21.75 33.26
CA GLY A 111 -5.45 22.89 32.62
C GLY A 111 -6.31 24.15 32.61
N LYS A 112 -6.00 25.14 33.46
CA LYS A 112 -6.71 26.43 33.52
C LYS A 112 -6.49 27.35 32.31
N ASN A 113 -5.46 27.07 31.50
CA ASN A 113 -5.06 27.90 30.37
C ASN A 113 -5.55 27.38 29.01
N LEU A 114 -6.32 26.28 29.00
CA LEU A 114 -6.95 25.76 27.79
C LEU A 114 -8.32 26.39 27.62
N SER A 115 -8.65 26.80 26.39
CA SER A 115 -10.02 27.11 26.00
C SER A 115 -10.89 25.85 26.04
N GLY A 116 -12.22 26.04 26.11
CA GLY A 116 -13.18 24.94 26.22
C GLY A 116 -13.13 23.98 25.02
N ASP A 117 -12.96 24.52 23.81
CA ASP A 117 -12.86 23.77 22.55
C ASP A 117 -11.58 22.93 22.50
N ILE A 118 -10.41 23.48 22.81
CA ILE A 118 -9.13 22.74 22.86
C ILE A 118 -9.18 21.64 23.92
N ARG A 119 -9.70 21.94 25.11
CA ARG A 119 -9.83 20.94 26.16
C ARG A 119 -10.71 19.78 25.71
N GLN A 120 -11.88 20.07 25.15
CA GLN A 120 -12.82 19.03 24.75
C GLN A 120 -12.30 18.23 23.55
N GLY A 121 -11.69 18.89 22.57
CA GLY A 121 -11.05 18.26 21.42
C GLY A 121 -9.96 17.27 21.80
N LEU A 122 -9.03 17.69 22.66
CA LEU A 122 -7.96 16.79 23.16
C LEU A 122 -8.49 15.62 23.99
N ILE A 123 -9.55 15.82 24.79
CA ILE A 123 -10.21 14.72 25.51
C ILE A 123 -10.82 13.72 24.53
N SER A 124 -11.53 14.21 23.50
CA SER A 124 -12.10 13.35 22.45
C SER A 124 -11.00 12.58 21.70
N SER A 125 -9.89 13.24 21.34
CA SER A 125 -8.73 12.62 20.70
C SER A 125 -8.14 11.50 21.56
N TYR A 126 -7.96 11.70 22.88
CA TYR A 126 -7.49 10.64 23.77
C TYR A 126 -8.37 9.39 23.69
N TYR A 127 -9.69 9.53 23.83
CA TYR A 127 -10.58 8.38 23.84
C TYR A 127 -10.65 7.66 22.50
N ALA A 128 -10.51 8.38 21.39
CA ALA A 128 -10.46 7.82 20.04
C ALA A 128 -9.14 7.04 19.79
N ASN A 129 -8.01 7.54 20.29
CA ASN A 129 -6.69 7.09 19.85
C ASN A 129 -5.93 6.21 20.86
N ARG A 130 -6.35 6.15 22.14
CA ARG A 130 -5.60 5.47 23.22
C ARG A 130 -5.27 3.99 23.02
N LYS A 131 -5.97 3.28 22.12
CA LYS A 131 -5.78 1.82 21.91
C LYS A 131 -4.84 1.49 20.74
N GLU A 132 -5.04 2.14 19.60
CA GLU A 132 -4.40 1.75 18.33
C GLU A 132 -3.44 2.80 17.78
N THR A 133 -3.67 4.07 18.11
CA THR A 133 -2.99 5.23 17.50
C THR A 133 -2.52 6.20 18.56
N ILE A 134 -2.01 5.69 19.69
CA ILE A 134 -1.72 6.50 20.88
C ILE A 134 -0.77 7.67 20.61
N TYR A 135 0.21 7.48 19.72
CA TYR A 135 1.14 8.54 19.31
C TYR A 135 0.47 9.69 18.56
N LEU A 136 -0.71 9.48 17.97
CA LEU A 136 -1.51 10.55 17.37
C LEU A 136 -2.02 11.50 18.46
N PHE A 137 -2.57 10.95 19.54
CA PHE A 137 -2.99 11.74 20.69
C PHE A 137 -1.80 12.48 21.33
N LEU A 138 -0.66 11.80 21.50
CA LEU A 138 0.56 12.41 22.05
C LEU A 138 1.00 13.61 21.20
N SER A 139 0.98 13.47 19.87
CA SER A 139 1.32 14.54 18.93
C SER A 139 0.34 15.72 18.98
N GLU A 140 -0.97 15.46 18.99
CA GLU A 140 -1.97 16.52 19.16
C GLU A 140 -1.76 17.28 20.47
N ALA A 141 -1.58 16.56 21.58
CA ALA A 141 -1.34 17.15 22.89
C ALA A 141 -0.06 18.00 22.92
N LEU A 142 1.01 17.54 22.27
CA LEU A 142 2.27 18.29 22.14
C LEU A 142 2.09 19.58 21.33
N TYR A 143 1.41 19.50 20.19
CA TYR A 143 1.12 20.66 19.36
C TYR A 143 0.34 21.73 20.13
N TYR A 144 -0.75 21.34 20.81
CA TYR A 144 -1.56 22.30 21.56
C TYR A 144 -0.86 22.81 22.82
N ALA A 145 0.04 22.03 23.42
CA ALA A 145 0.92 22.51 24.50
C ALA A 145 1.79 23.68 24.04
N LEU A 146 2.29 23.62 22.79
CA LEU A 146 3.03 24.72 22.15
C LEU A 146 2.12 25.89 21.76
N ALA A 147 1.00 25.60 21.07
CA ALA A 147 0.13 26.62 20.51
C ALA A 147 -0.49 27.52 21.59
N VAL A 148 -0.88 26.94 22.72
CA VAL A 148 -1.45 27.69 23.87
C VAL A 148 -0.40 28.55 24.58
N GLN A 149 0.88 28.17 24.52
CA GLN A 149 1.96 28.94 25.11
C GLN A 149 2.21 30.28 24.39
N LYS A 150 1.82 30.43 23.11
CA LYS A 150 2.04 31.65 22.30
C LYS A 150 1.07 32.81 22.61
N LYS A 151 0.12 32.67 23.57
CA LYS A 151 -0.94 33.68 23.85
C LYS A 151 -1.76 34.10 22.61
N GLY A 152 -1.87 33.25 21.58
CA GLY A 152 -2.69 33.49 20.40
C GLY A 152 -4.12 32.96 20.56
N ASN A 153 -5.06 33.48 19.76
CA ASN A 153 -6.41 32.92 19.59
C ASN A 153 -6.33 31.62 18.75
N THR A 154 -5.85 30.54 19.35
CA THR A 154 -5.85 29.20 18.75
C THR A 154 -7.18 28.52 19.08
N THR A 155 -7.80 27.89 18.09
CA THR A 155 -8.97 27.02 18.27
C THR A 155 -8.59 25.57 18.00
N TYR A 156 -9.33 24.64 18.58
CA TYR A 156 -9.19 23.23 18.23
C TYR A 156 -9.61 23.01 16.78
N ARG A 157 -8.78 22.28 16.04
CA ARG A 157 -9.08 21.77 14.71
C ARG A 157 -9.26 20.27 14.83
N GLN A 158 -10.45 19.80 14.47
CA GLN A 158 -10.73 18.37 14.43
C GLN A 158 -9.76 17.69 13.47
N MET A 159 -9.19 16.57 13.89
CA MET A 159 -8.42 15.74 13.00
C MET A 159 -9.35 15.19 11.93
N GLU A 160 -9.13 15.61 10.69
CA GLU A 160 -9.65 14.89 9.54
C GLU A 160 -9.04 13.49 9.58
N LYS A 161 -9.83 12.46 9.23
CA LYS A 161 -9.27 11.13 9.01
C LYS A 161 -8.26 11.27 7.89
N VAL A 162 -6.98 11.39 8.23
CA VAL A 162 -5.93 11.25 7.23
C VAL A 162 -5.86 9.75 7.01
N MET A 163 -6.44 9.32 5.90
CA MET A 163 -6.08 8.08 5.22
C MET A 163 -4.56 7.95 5.34
N ARG A 164 -4.09 6.93 6.09
CA ARG A 164 -2.69 6.82 6.56
C ARG A 164 -1.72 7.27 5.47
N LYS A 165 -1.01 8.37 5.70
CA LYS A 165 -0.15 9.05 4.71
C LYS A 165 1.08 8.27 4.24
N GLU A 166 1.23 6.99 4.57
CA GLU A 166 2.19 6.13 3.86
C GLU A 166 1.80 5.99 2.37
N HIS A 167 0.50 6.11 2.06
CA HIS A 167 -0.08 6.06 0.70
C HIS A 167 0.18 7.32 -0.15
N ARG A 168 0.89 8.33 0.37
CA ARG A 168 1.21 9.58 -0.37
C ARG A 168 2.63 10.09 -0.10
N SER A 169 3.54 9.22 0.33
CA SER A 169 4.96 9.60 0.34
C SER A 169 5.40 9.89 -1.11
N PRO A 170 6.33 10.84 -1.36
CA PRO A 170 6.84 11.09 -2.71
C PRO A 170 7.34 9.81 -3.39
N LEU A 171 8.00 8.93 -2.61
CA LEU A 171 8.49 7.64 -3.07
C LEU A 171 7.37 6.67 -3.45
N PHE A 172 6.28 6.62 -2.68
CA PHE A 172 5.11 5.79 -3.02
C PHE A 172 4.37 6.32 -4.24
N LYS A 173 4.16 7.65 -4.32
CA LYS A 173 3.61 8.30 -5.52
C LYS A 173 4.46 8.01 -6.76
N GLU A 174 5.78 8.11 -6.64
CA GLU A 174 6.71 7.80 -7.72
C GLU A 174 6.53 6.36 -8.23
N LYS A 175 6.36 5.39 -7.33
CA LYS A 175 6.13 3.98 -7.72
C LYS A 175 4.80 3.78 -8.44
N LEU A 176 3.75 4.48 -8.00
CA LEU A 176 2.46 4.47 -8.71
C LEU A 176 2.57 5.08 -10.10
N THR A 177 3.42 6.09 -10.30
CA THR A 177 3.68 6.61 -11.66
C THR A 177 4.43 5.61 -12.54
N TRP A 178 5.26 4.72 -11.98
CA TRP A 178 5.89 3.63 -12.75
C TRP A 178 4.88 2.58 -13.21
N LEU A 179 3.77 2.44 -12.47
CA LEU A 179 2.63 1.59 -12.81
C LEU A 179 1.69 2.26 -13.84
N GLY A 180 1.98 3.49 -14.28
CA GLY A 180 1.19 4.21 -15.28
C GLY A 180 0.03 5.02 -14.72
N LEU A 181 -0.17 5.07 -13.40
CA LEU A 181 -1.29 5.81 -12.80
C LEU A 181 -1.09 7.33 -12.90
N SER A 182 -2.16 8.04 -13.25
CA SER A 182 -2.19 9.50 -13.23
C SER A 182 -2.30 10.03 -11.79
N GLU A 183 -2.01 11.32 -11.58
CA GLU A 183 -2.18 11.91 -10.25
C GLU A 183 -3.65 11.94 -9.80
N GLU A 184 -4.60 11.93 -10.75
CA GLU A 184 -6.03 11.85 -10.48
C GLU A 184 -6.41 10.46 -9.96
N ASP A 185 -5.91 9.39 -10.61
CA ASP A 185 -6.14 7.99 -10.19
C ASP A 185 -5.56 7.75 -8.80
N ILE A 186 -4.34 8.22 -8.55
CA ILE A 186 -3.69 8.11 -7.23
C ILE A 186 -4.50 8.81 -6.13
N GLN A 187 -5.21 9.89 -6.46
CA GLN A 187 -6.04 10.61 -5.50
C GLN A 187 -7.41 9.96 -5.28
N ALA A 188 -7.96 9.32 -6.32
CA ALA A 188 -9.26 8.68 -6.31
C ALA A 188 -9.24 7.26 -5.72
N THR A 189 -8.10 6.57 -5.79
CA THR A 189 -7.97 5.17 -5.37
C THR A 189 -7.55 5.04 -3.91
N GLU A 190 -8.25 4.17 -3.18
CA GLU A 190 -7.83 3.71 -1.85
C GLU A 190 -6.99 2.44 -1.98
N PHE A 191 -5.69 2.53 -1.67
CA PHE A 191 -4.82 1.34 -1.66
C PHE A 191 -4.85 0.64 -0.31
N SER A 192 -4.64 -0.67 -0.30
CA SER A 192 -4.56 -1.47 0.90
C SER A 192 -3.23 -1.24 1.63
N PRO A 193 -3.20 -1.39 2.96
CA PRO A 193 -1.94 -1.33 3.71
C PRO A 193 -0.90 -2.35 3.23
N ARG A 194 -1.34 -3.50 2.70
CA ARG A 194 -0.43 -4.55 2.20
C ARG A 194 0.26 -4.11 0.93
N LEU A 195 -0.49 -3.51 -0.01
CA LEU A 195 0.08 -2.97 -1.24
C LEU A 195 1.08 -1.85 -0.92
N VAL A 196 0.77 -0.99 0.04
CA VAL A 196 1.72 0.05 0.47
C VAL A 196 3.03 -0.52 0.98
N GLU A 197 3.00 -1.51 1.88
CA GLU A 197 4.22 -2.14 2.39
C GLU A 197 5.01 -2.84 1.28
N ALA A 198 4.33 -3.58 0.41
CA ALA A 198 4.98 -4.26 -0.71
C ALA A 198 5.68 -3.25 -1.62
N LEU A 199 4.99 -2.14 -1.96
CA LEU A 199 5.57 -1.10 -2.78
C LEU A 199 6.72 -0.36 -2.09
N LYS A 200 6.92 -0.39 -0.76
CA LYS A 200 8.08 0.30 -0.15
C LYS A 200 9.42 -0.25 -0.65
N ILE A 201 9.51 -1.56 -0.88
CA ILE A 201 10.79 -2.25 -1.16
C ILE A 201 11.07 -2.50 -2.65
N VAL A 202 10.07 -2.34 -3.54
CA VAL A 202 10.24 -2.60 -4.97
C VAL A 202 11.00 -1.49 -5.71
N THR A 203 11.72 -1.85 -6.74
CA THR A 203 12.42 -0.94 -7.65
C THR A 203 11.62 -0.72 -8.93
N LYS A 204 12.03 0.26 -9.74
CA LYS A 204 11.43 0.48 -11.06
C LYS A 204 11.53 -0.75 -11.95
N LYS A 205 12.65 -1.47 -11.88
CA LYS A 205 12.87 -2.69 -12.63
C LYS A 205 11.88 -3.79 -12.22
N ASP A 206 11.57 -3.89 -10.93
CA ASP A 206 10.62 -4.90 -10.44
C ASP A 206 9.21 -4.61 -10.97
N ILE A 207 8.83 -3.32 -11.04
CA ILE A 207 7.57 -2.90 -11.67
C ILE A 207 7.56 -3.17 -13.18
N GLU A 208 8.66 -2.90 -13.88
CA GLU A 208 8.77 -3.20 -15.32
C GLU A 208 8.61 -4.70 -15.59
N VAL A 209 9.22 -5.56 -14.76
CA VAL A 209 9.03 -7.03 -14.84
C VAL A 209 7.59 -7.41 -14.50
N PHE A 210 6.97 -6.79 -13.50
CA PHE A 210 5.57 -7.05 -13.16
C PHE A 210 4.63 -6.73 -14.32
N LEU A 211 4.77 -5.57 -14.97
CA LEU A 211 3.96 -5.20 -16.13
C LEU A 211 4.16 -6.16 -17.31
N GLN A 212 5.40 -6.61 -17.52
CA GLN A 212 5.71 -7.62 -18.53
C GLN A 212 5.03 -8.95 -18.22
N VAL A 213 5.09 -9.41 -16.96
CA VAL A 213 4.41 -10.64 -16.51
C VAL A 213 2.89 -10.51 -16.61
N ALA A 214 2.32 -9.37 -16.19
CA ALA A 214 0.89 -9.07 -16.28
C ALA A 214 0.37 -9.17 -17.72
N SER A 215 1.15 -8.69 -18.70
CA SER A 215 0.79 -8.79 -20.13
C SER A 215 0.65 -10.23 -20.64
N LEU A 216 1.25 -11.22 -19.96
CA LEU A 216 1.20 -12.64 -20.31
C LEU A 216 0.14 -13.41 -19.50
N SER A 217 -0.64 -12.72 -18.67
CA SER A 217 -1.68 -13.34 -17.87
C SER A 217 -2.85 -13.83 -18.72
N LEU A 218 -3.49 -14.87 -18.19
CA LEU A 218 -4.76 -15.39 -18.63
C LEU A 218 -5.82 -14.96 -17.62
N TYR A 219 -7.07 -14.97 -18.07
CA TYR A 219 -8.26 -14.62 -17.32
C TYR A 219 -9.26 -15.78 -17.44
N ASP A 220 -9.99 -16.05 -16.36
CA ASP A 220 -10.94 -17.17 -16.22
C ASP A 220 -12.31 -16.61 -15.82
N GLU A 221 -13.33 -17.46 -15.88
CA GLU A 221 -14.71 -17.14 -15.48
C GLU A 221 -14.82 -16.66 -14.03
N ASP A 222 -13.89 -17.10 -13.16
CA ASP A 222 -13.79 -16.67 -11.76
C ASP A 222 -13.44 -15.18 -11.59
N GLY A 223 -13.17 -14.47 -12.68
CA GLY A 223 -12.84 -13.04 -12.69
C GLY A 223 -11.40 -12.72 -12.30
N ASN A 224 -10.55 -13.74 -12.15
CA ASN A 224 -9.19 -13.60 -11.65
C ASN A 224 -8.16 -13.83 -12.76
N TYR A 225 -7.04 -13.11 -12.66
CA TYR A 225 -5.88 -13.32 -13.50
C TYR A 225 -4.99 -14.45 -12.96
N TYR A 226 -4.31 -15.15 -13.87
CA TYR A 226 -3.33 -16.19 -13.54
C TYR A 226 -2.27 -16.27 -14.63
N LEU A 227 -1.13 -16.87 -14.29
CA LEU A 227 -0.05 -17.11 -15.24
C LEU A 227 -0.01 -18.60 -15.55
N TYR A 228 -0.06 -18.95 -16.84
CA TYR A 228 0.13 -20.33 -17.24
C TYR A 228 1.51 -20.83 -16.78
N LYS A 229 1.56 -21.95 -16.06
CA LYS A 229 2.82 -22.48 -15.58
C LYS A 229 3.51 -23.29 -16.69
N PRO A 230 4.72 -22.92 -17.14
CA PRO A 230 5.48 -23.74 -18.06
C PRO A 230 5.91 -25.06 -17.40
N THR A 231 5.70 -26.17 -18.12
CA THR A 231 6.04 -27.54 -17.70
C THR A 231 6.87 -28.29 -18.76
N THR A 232 6.94 -27.77 -19.98
CA THR A 232 7.68 -28.31 -21.12
C THR A 232 8.68 -27.28 -21.65
N GLU A 233 9.72 -27.75 -22.34
CA GLU A 233 10.76 -26.89 -22.92
C GLU A 233 10.18 -25.83 -23.88
N GLU A 234 9.19 -26.21 -24.70
CA GLU A 234 8.55 -25.28 -25.65
C GLU A 234 7.81 -24.14 -24.91
N GLU A 235 7.20 -24.43 -23.76
CA GLU A 235 6.55 -23.40 -22.92
C GLU A 235 7.58 -22.50 -22.23
N PHE A 236 8.70 -23.05 -21.76
CA PHE A 236 9.79 -22.24 -21.20
C PHE A 236 10.42 -21.31 -22.24
N GLU A 237 10.66 -21.82 -23.45
CA GLU A 237 11.19 -21.00 -24.56
C GLU A 237 10.17 -19.95 -25.02
N LEU A 238 8.87 -20.22 -24.92
CA LEU A 238 7.83 -19.20 -25.13
C LEU A 238 7.98 -18.06 -24.12
N TYR A 239 8.01 -18.34 -22.81
CA TYR A 239 8.19 -17.29 -21.80
C TYR A 239 9.49 -16.48 -22.01
N LYS A 240 10.58 -17.18 -22.35
CA LYS A 240 11.87 -16.55 -22.63
C LYS A 240 11.86 -15.65 -23.86
N LYS A 241 11.10 -16.00 -24.91
CA LYS A 241 10.87 -15.13 -26.08
C LYS A 241 10.23 -13.80 -25.65
N TYR A 242 9.38 -13.84 -24.64
CA TYR A 242 8.77 -12.65 -24.02
C TYR A 242 9.55 -12.16 -22.80
N GLY A 243 10.85 -12.49 -22.69
CA GLY A 243 11.77 -11.93 -21.71
C GLY A 243 11.58 -12.38 -20.26
N ILE A 244 10.79 -13.44 -20.02
CA ILE A 244 10.55 -14.00 -18.70
C ILE A 244 11.31 -15.33 -18.56
N GLU A 245 12.25 -15.38 -17.63
CA GLU A 245 12.97 -16.59 -17.24
C GLU A 245 12.68 -16.92 -15.75
N ASN A 246 13.31 -17.97 -15.22
CA ASN A 246 13.15 -18.37 -13.82
C ASN A 246 13.44 -17.24 -12.82
N LYS A 247 14.42 -16.37 -13.13
CA LYS A 247 14.79 -15.24 -12.25
C LYS A 247 13.66 -14.20 -12.14
N GLU A 248 12.90 -13.96 -13.21
CA GLU A 248 11.77 -13.04 -13.19
C GLU A 248 10.59 -13.64 -12.42
N PHE A 249 10.30 -14.94 -12.57
CA PHE A 249 9.30 -15.62 -11.73
C PHE A 249 9.67 -15.57 -10.24
N LEU A 250 10.93 -15.84 -9.91
CA LEU A 250 11.42 -15.75 -8.52
C LEU A 250 11.30 -14.33 -7.97
N LEU A 251 11.64 -13.32 -8.77
CA LEU A 251 11.48 -11.92 -8.40
C LEU A 251 10.02 -11.56 -8.10
N MET A 252 9.06 -11.98 -8.93
CA MET A 252 7.62 -11.75 -8.67
C MET A 252 7.15 -12.41 -7.39
N ASN A 253 7.71 -13.57 -7.05
CA ASN A 253 7.45 -14.25 -5.78
C ASN A 253 8.10 -13.52 -4.59
N GLU A 254 9.32 -13.02 -4.73
CA GLU A 254 10.03 -12.24 -3.70
C GLU A 254 9.35 -10.88 -3.42
N CYS A 255 8.83 -10.22 -4.45
CA CYS A 255 8.00 -9.02 -4.31
C CYS A 255 6.61 -9.31 -3.71
N GLY A 256 6.24 -10.59 -3.64
CA GLY A 256 4.93 -11.02 -3.15
C GLY A 256 3.79 -10.68 -4.12
N PHE A 257 4.05 -10.64 -5.43
CA PHE A 257 3.04 -10.34 -6.46
C PHE A 257 2.43 -11.62 -7.06
N VAL A 258 3.23 -12.69 -7.17
CA VAL A 258 2.80 -13.99 -7.73
C VAL A 258 3.22 -15.11 -6.79
N ASP A 259 2.34 -16.07 -6.50
CA ASP A 259 2.71 -17.28 -5.77
C ASP A 259 3.25 -18.35 -6.73
N VAL A 260 4.58 -18.42 -6.81
CA VAL A 260 5.29 -19.43 -7.63
C VAL A 260 5.55 -20.72 -6.82
N GLY A 261 5.46 -20.64 -5.49
CA GLY A 261 5.74 -21.74 -4.57
C GLY A 261 4.65 -22.82 -4.55
N VAL A 262 3.40 -22.44 -4.81
CA VAL A 262 2.24 -23.36 -4.80
C VAL A 262 1.49 -23.31 -6.13
N PRO A 263 1.97 -24.02 -7.17
CA PRO A 263 1.25 -24.12 -8.44
C PRO A 263 -0.12 -24.76 -8.25
N ARG A 264 -1.15 -24.16 -8.84
CA ARG A 264 -2.47 -24.79 -8.92
C ARG A 264 -2.46 -25.81 -10.04
N LYS A 265 -2.96 -27.01 -9.77
CA LYS A 265 -3.16 -28.05 -10.78
C LYS A 265 -4.62 -28.06 -11.14
N ASN A 266 -4.92 -27.62 -12.35
CA ASN A 266 -6.28 -27.47 -12.81
C ASN A 266 -6.68 -28.65 -13.68
N LYS A 267 -7.97 -28.95 -13.65
CA LYS A 267 -8.58 -29.94 -14.52
C LYS A 267 -9.78 -29.29 -15.19
N MET A 268 -9.74 -29.19 -16.50
CA MET A 268 -10.81 -28.65 -17.32
C MET A 268 -11.59 -29.82 -17.93
N ALA A 269 -12.88 -29.89 -17.63
CA ALA A 269 -13.79 -30.81 -18.32
C ALA A 269 -14.21 -30.16 -19.63
N VAL A 270 -14.06 -30.86 -20.75
CA VAL A 270 -14.41 -30.36 -22.08
C VAL A 270 -15.59 -31.18 -22.61
N PHE A 271 -16.64 -30.49 -23.01
CA PHE A 271 -17.89 -31.07 -23.52
C PHE A 271 -18.02 -30.81 -25.03
N ASP A 272 -18.98 -31.46 -25.69
CA ASP A 272 -19.28 -31.23 -27.11
C ASP A 272 -20.26 -30.05 -27.32
N ASP A 273 -20.98 -29.65 -26.27
CA ASP A 273 -22.03 -28.63 -26.27
C ASP A 273 -21.74 -27.40 -25.38
N GLU A 274 -20.64 -27.38 -24.62
CA GLU A 274 -20.22 -26.22 -23.81
C GLU A 274 -18.89 -25.62 -24.30
N LEU A 275 -18.75 -24.28 -24.26
CA LEU A 275 -17.46 -23.62 -24.43
C LEU A 275 -16.67 -23.81 -23.15
N VAL A 276 -15.43 -24.24 -23.28
CA VAL A 276 -14.46 -24.10 -22.20
C VAL A 276 -13.16 -23.58 -22.78
N GLY A 277 -12.33 -22.96 -21.94
CA GLY A 277 -10.99 -22.58 -22.35
C GLY A 277 -10.41 -21.46 -21.52
N PHE A 278 -9.72 -20.55 -22.20
CA PHE A 278 -8.93 -19.49 -21.58
C PHE A 278 -9.22 -18.20 -22.31
N GLN A 279 -9.06 -17.06 -21.65
CA GLN A 279 -9.04 -15.79 -22.35
C GLN A 279 -7.91 -14.89 -21.86
N ASN A 280 -7.55 -13.90 -22.67
CA ASN A 280 -6.88 -12.70 -22.20
C ASN A 280 -7.86 -11.52 -22.37
N LEU A 281 -7.40 -10.27 -22.25
CA LEU A 281 -8.30 -9.11 -22.38
C LEU A 281 -8.97 -8.96 -23.76
N ASN A 282 -8.41 -9.55 -24.81
CA ASN A 282 -8.86 -9.33 -26.19
C ASN A 282 -9.33 -10.60 -26.89
N LEU A 283 -8.79 -11.76 -26.50
CA LEU A 283 -8.93 -13.04 -27.21
C LEU A 283 -9.41 -14.14 -26.28
N VAL A 284 -10.26 -15.01 -26.81
CA VAL A 284 -10.71 -16.24 -26.16
C VAL A 284 -10.22 -17.45 -26.95
N LEU A 285 -9.59 -18.38 -26.27
CA LEU A 285 -9.32 -19.73 -26.77
C LEU A 285 -10.50 -20.61 -26.38
N ALA A 286 -11.34 -20.94 -27.36
CA ALA A 286 -12.46 -21.85 -27.20
C ALA A 286 -12.04 -23.28 -27.52
N ILE A 287 -12.44 -24.22 -26.66
CA ILE A 287 -12.14 -25.64 -26.75
C ILE A 287 -13.44 -26.44 -26.62
N ARG A 288 -13.64 -27.38 -27.53
CA ARG A 288 -14.70 -28.39 -27.45
C ARG A 288 -14.20 -29.76 -27.89
N THR A 289 -14.86 -30.82 -27.48
CA THR A 289 -14.58 -32.17 -27.97
C THR A 289 -15.43 -32.49 -29.20
N LYS A 290 -14.89 -33.29 -30.14
CA LYS A 290 -15.65 -33.86 -31.27
C LYS A 290 -16.48 -35.06 -30.86
N GLU A 291 -16.21 -35.62 -29.68
CA GLU A 291 -16.89 -36.79 -29.16
C GLU A 291 -18.00 -36.36 -28.20
N LYS A 292 -19.12 -37.08 -28.19
CA LYS A 292 -20.22 -36.89 -27.23
C LYS A 292 -19.85 -37.21 -25.78
N GLN A 293 -18.60 -37.60 -25.52
CA GLN A 293 -18.12 -37.94 -24.19
C GLN A 293 -17.20 -36.82 -23.71
N THR A 294 -17.41 -36.41 -22.45
CA THR A 294 -16.55 -35.44 -21.78
C THR A 294 -15.11 -35.94 -21.72
N CYS A 295 -14.16 -35.09 -22.09
CA CYS A 295 -12.74 -35.35 -21.88
C CYS A 295 -12.17 -34.40 -20.81
N GLN A 296 -11.10 -34.81 -20.16
CA GLN A 296 -10.48 -34.02 -19.09
C GLN A 296 -9.07 -33.59 -19.50
N LEU A 297 -8.85 -32.28 -19.58
CA LEU A 297 -7.56 -31.67 -19.83
C LEU A 297 -6.95 -31.23 -18.50
N SER A 298 -5.63 -31.24 -18.41
CA SER A 298 -4.89 -30.81 -17.21
C SER A 298 -3.87 -29.75 -17.58
N TYR A 299 -3.79 -28.72 -16.77
CA TYR A 299 -2.78 -27.67 -16.86
C TYR A 299 -2.39 -27.22 -15.46
N SER A 300 -1.41 -26.33 -15.38
CA SER A 300 -1.05 -25.69 -14.12
C SER A 300 -0.90 -24.20 -14.31
N ASP A 301 -1.12 -23.46 -13.24
CA ASP A 301 -0.94 -22.01 -13.22
C ASP A 301 -0.26 -21.54 -11.93
N PHE A 302 0.17 -20.29 -11.97
CA PHE A 302 0.52 -19.50 -10.80
C PHE A 302 -0.56 -18.44 -10.58
N SER A 303 -1.00 -18.29 -9.34
CA SER A 303 -1.93 -17.24 -8.95
C SER A 303 -1.19 -15.96 -8.62
N PHE A 304 -1.82 -14.81 -8.89
CA PHE A 304 -1.42 -13.57 -8.24
C PHE A 304 -1.74 -13.68 -6.74
N THR A 305 -0.93 -13.04 -5.91
CA THR A 305 -1.26 -12.90 -4.48
C THR A 305 -2.33 -11.82 -4.33
N THR A 306 -2.90 -11.63 -3.13
CA THR A 306 -3.79 -10.49 -2.87
C THR A 306 -3.19 -9.12 -3.24
N VAL A 307 -1.87 -8.97 -3.12
CA VAL A 307 -1.18 -7.73 -3.53
C VAL A 307 -1.05 -7.66 -5.05
N GLY A 308 -0.75 -8.78 -5.71
CA GLY A 308 -0.69 -8.86 -7.16
C GLY A 308 -2.05 -8.62 -7.82
N GLU A 309 -3.13 -9.17 -7.26
CA GLU A 309 -4.51 -8.96 -7.72
C GLU A 309 -4.89 -7.48 -7.61
N GLU A 310 -4.64 -6.85 -6.46
CA GLU A 310 -4.87 -5.41 -6.27
C GLU A 310 -4.05 -4.56 -7.26
N LEU A 311 -2.82 -4.98 -7.58
CA LEU A 311 -2.04 -4.33 -8.64
C LEU A 311 -2.71 -4.49 -10.00
N MET A 312 -3.14 -5.70 -10.38
CA MET A 312 -3.81 -5.98 -11.66
C MET A 312 -5.09 -5.15 -11.85
N GLU A 313 -5.81 -4.84 -10.77
CA GLU A 313 -7.01 -4.00 -10.80
C GLU A 313 -6.72 -2.51 -11.07
N ILE A 314 -5.55 -2.01 -10.63
CA ILE A 314 -5.23 -0.57 -10.73
C ILE A 314 -4.36 -0.22 -11.94
N ILE A 315 -3.71 -1.20 -12.57
CA ILE A 315 -2.87 -0.96 -13.75
C ILE A 315 -3.70 -1.00 -15.02
N GLU A 316 -3.43 -0.06 -15.92
CA GLU A 316 -3.79 -0.23 -17.33
C GLU A 316 -2.66 -0.98 -18.03
N PHE A 317 -2.93 -2.21 -18.46
CA PHE A 317 -1.99 -3.00 -19.24
C PHE A 317 -2.67 -3.60 -20.47
N ASN A 318 -1.87 -3.84 -21.50
CA ASN A 318 -2.31 -4.54 -22.69
C ASN A 318 -1.90 -6.01 -22.59
N SER A 319 -2.86 -6.92 -22.72
CA SER A 319 -2.54 -8.34 -22.88
C SER A 319 -1.81 -8.60 -24.20
N SER A 320 -0.85 -9.51 -24.17
CA SER A 320 -0.10 -9.94 -25.35
C SER A 320 -0.90 -10.99 -26.14
N ASN A 321 -1.55 -10.55 -27.21
CA ASN A 321 -2.27 -11.44 -28.12
C ASN A 321 -1.33 -12.45 -28.81
N ASP A 322 -0.12 -12.04 -29.17
CA ASP A 322 0.87 -12.92 -29.80
C ASP A 322 1.29 -14.05 -28.86
N PHE A 323 1.54 -13.73 -27.58
CA PHE A 323 1.86 -14.75 -26.57
C PHE A 323 0.69 -15.73 -26.42
N PHE A 324 -0.52 -15.21 -26.30
CA PHE A 324 -1.73 -16.02 -26.14
C PHE A 324 -1.93 -16.99 -27.31
N ILE A 325 -1.80 -16.50 -28.55
CA ILE A 325 -1.93 -17.32 -29.77
C ILE A 325 -0.83 -18.39 -29.83
N GLU A 326 0.41 -18.05 -29.47
CA GLU A 326 1.52 -19.02 -29.45
C GLU A 326 1.31 -20.09 -28.37
N LEU A 327 0.88 -19.70 -27.17
CA LEU A 327 0.55 -20.64 -26.10
C LEU A 327 -0.57 -21.60 -26.53
N ALA A 328 -1.62 -21.08 -27.16
CA ALA A 328 -2.73 -21.89 -27.66
C ALA A 328 -2.26 -22.92 -28.71
N LYS A 329 -1.32 -22.55 -29.59
CA LYS A 329 -0.70 -23.48 -30.55
C LYS A 329 0.12 -24.57 -29.86
N ILE A 330 0.85 -24.25 -28.79
CA ILE A 330 1.58 -25.23 -27.99
C ILE A 330 0.59 -26.21 -27.33
N MET A 331 -0.46 -25.70 -26.69
CA MET A 331 -1.51 -26.53 -26.08
C MET A 331 -2.17 -27.47 -27.10
N LYS A 332 -2.49 -26.98 -28.30
CA LYS A 332 -3.05 -27.81 -29.37
C LYS A 332 -2.13 -28.97 -29.76
N LYS A 333 -0.81 -28.73 -29.85
CA LYS A 333 0.16 -29.80 -30.12
C LYS A 333 0.23 -30.81 -28.97
N GLN A 334 0.20 -30.33 -27.73
CA GLN A 334 0.23 -31.20 -26.53
C GLN A 334 -1.01 -32.10 -26.46
N TRP A 335 -2.17 -31.56 -26.84
CA TRP A 335 -3.45 -32.27 -26.80
C TRP A 335 -3.85 -32.92 -28.13
N GLN A 336 -2.93 -33.04 -29.09
CA GLN A 336 -3.21 -33.60 -30.44
C GLN A 336 -3.79 -35.03 -30.44
N ARG A 337 -3.63 -35.78 -29.34
CA ARG A 337 -4.15 -37.15 -29.18
C ARG A 337 -5.59 -37.17 -28.66
N VAL A 338 -6.10 -36.03 -28.22
CA VAL A 338 -7.48 -35.83 -27.79
C VAL A 338 -8.25 -35.25 -28.97
N PRO A 339 -9.46 -35.75 -29.29
CA PRO A 339 -10.23 -35.31 -30.46
C PRO A 339 -10.89 -33.94 -30.21
N LEU A 340 -10.07 -32.91 -30.01
CA LEU A 340 -10.51 -31.55 -29.72
C LEU A 340 -10.73 -30.73 -31.00
N ILE A 341 -11.57 -29.72 -30.88
CA ILE A 341 -11.61 -28.54 -31.74
C ILE A 341 -11.18 -27.38 -30.86
N MET A 342 -10.15 -26.66 -31.29
CA MET A 342 -9.62 -25.48 -30.62
C MET A 342 -9.63 -24.33 -31.61
N SER A 343 -10.11 -23.16 -31.20
CA SER A 343 -10.14 -21.98 -32.05
C SER A 343 -10.06 -20.71 -31.22
N ILE A 344 -9.53 -19.64 -31.81
CA ILE A 344 -9.40 -18.35 -31.14
C ILE A 344 -10.41 -17.38 -31.75
N PHE A 345 -11.09 -16.64 -30.87
CA PHE A 345 -12.05 -15.59 -31.20
C PHE A 345 -11.64 -14.29 -30.50
N ASP A 346 -12.07 -13.16 -31.05
CA ASP A 346 -12.06 -11.89 -30.30
C ASP A 346 -13.16 -11.95 -29.22
N VAL A 347 -12.89 -11.35 -28.05
CA VAL A 347 -13.86 -11.32 -26.93
C VAL A 347 -15.16 -10.65 -27.35
N GLU A 348 -15.06 -9.53 -28.09
CA GLU A 348 -16.23 -8.78 -28.58
C GLU A 348 -17.13 -9.62 -29.52
N ASP A 349 -16.52 -10.49 -30.33
CA ASP A 349 -17.27 -11.38 -31.22
C ASP A 349 -18.08 -12.39 -30.40
N LEU A 350 -17.49 -12.96 -29.34
CA LEU A 350 -18.16 -13.95 -28.50
C LEU A 350 -19.30 -13.36 -27.66
N GLU A 351 -19.13 -12.14 -27.14
CA GLU A 351 -20.19 -11.43 -26.41
C GLU A 351 -21.42 -11.13 -27.29
N SER A 352 -21.26 -11.13 -28.62
CA SER A 352 -22.35 -10.87 -29.57
C SER A 352 -23.29 -12.07 -29.80
N PHE A 353 -22.91 -13.28 -29.38
CA PHE A 353 -23.73 -14.47 -29.54
C PHE A 353 -24.64 -14.69 -28.32
N GLU A 354 -25.95 -14.86 -28.56
CA GLU A 354 -26.93 -15.15 -27.49
C GLU A 354 -26.84 -16.61 -27.01
N ASP A 355 -26.44 -17.54 -27.89
CA ASP A 355 -26.32 -18.96 -27.58
C ASP A 355 -25.08 -19.60 -28.22
N MET A 356 -24.55 -20.62 -27.55
CA MET A 356 -23.32 -21.31 -27.92
C MET A 356 -23.38 -22.00 -29.29
N THR A 357 -24.59 -22.37 -29.72
CA THR A 357 -24.85 -22.97 -31.03
C THR A 357 -24.72 -21.98 -32.18
N ASP A 358 -24.73 -20.68 -31.88
CA ASP A 358 -24.68 -19.61 -32.87
C ASP A 358 -23.24 -19.19 -33.20
N ILE A 359 -22.25 -19.67 -32.43
CA ILE A 359 -20.84 -19.41 -32.69
C ILE A 359 -20.47 -19.95 -34.08
N ASP A 360 -20.15 -19.01 -34.97
CA ASP A 360 -19.62 -19.35 -36.28
C ASP A 360 -18.14 -19.71 -36.18
N TRP A 361 -17.86 -21.00 -36.06
CA TRP A 361 -16.48 -21.52 -36.04
C TRP A 361 -15.68 -21.23 -37.31
N SER A 362 -16.30 -20.69 -38.37
CA SER A 362 -15.60 -20.29 -39.59
C SER A 362 -14.94 -18.91 -39.51
N THR A 363 -15.35 -18.05 -38.56
CA THR A 363 -14.72 -16.73 -38.31
C THR A 363 -13.48 -16.84 -37.42
N ALA A 364 -13.32 -17.98 -36.74
CA ALA A 364 -12.27 -18.21 -35.78
C ALA A 364 -10.88 -18.31 -36.42
N LEU A 365 -9.86 -17.81 -35.74
CA LEU A 365 -8.48 -18.07 -36.13
C LEU A 365 -8.14 -19.53 -35.83
N ILE A 366 -8.04 -20.32 -36.90
CA ILE A 366 -7.67 -21.74 -36.80
C ILE A 366 -6.17 -21.81 -36.47
N ILE A 367 -5.88 -21.99 -35.19
CA ILE A 367 -4.60 -22.47 -34.68
C ILE A 367 -4.49 -23.97 -34.88
#